data_AF-A0A378YE74-F1
#
_entry.id   AF-A0A378YE74-F1
#
_cell.length_a   1.000
_cell.length_b   1.000
_cell.length_c   1.000
_cell.angle_alpha   90.00
_cell.angle_beta   90.00
_cell.angle_gamma   90.00
#
_symmetry.space_group_name_H-M   'P 1'
#
loop_
_entity.id
_entity.type
_entity.pdbx_description
1 polymer ?
#
loop_
_entity_poly.entity_id
_entity_poly.type
_entity_poly.pdbx_seq_one_letter_code
_entity_poly.pdbx_strand_id
1 'polypeptide(L)' 'MTEPTRDAWYKSSRSDAGKQCVEVCHAENAVGVRDSKQPGGPELWFTPEQWESFIGSGIWQG' A
#
# COMPACT_ATOMS: atom_id res chain seq x y z
N MET A 1 12.19 0.65 -9.48
CA MET A 1 10.92 0.29 -8.82
C MET A 1 10.72 -1.18 -9.11
N THR A 2 10.85 -2.04 -8.11
CA THR A 2 10.72 -3.50 -8.29
C THR A 2 9.27 -3.83 -8.61
N GLU A 3 9.02 -4.71 -9.57
CA GLU A 3 7.67 -5.21 -9.85
C GLU A 3 7.09 -5.87 -8.59
N PRO A 4 5.80 -5.63 -8.28
CA PRO A 4 5.19 -6.17 -7.08
C PRO A 4 5.09 -7.69 -7.19
N THR A 5 5.83 -8.40 -6.35
CA THR A 5 5.66 -9.84 -6.16
C THR A 5 4.46 -10.05 -5.24
N ARG A 6 3.60 -11.04 -5.53
CA ARG A 6 2.50 -11.41 -4.63
C ARG A 6 3.07 -11.76 -3.25
N ASP A 7 2.33 -11.37 -2.20
CA ASP A 7 2.67 -11.58 -0.79
C ASP A 7 3.96 -10.91 -0.30
N ALA A 8 4.53 -9.98 -1.10
CA ALA A 8 5.70 -9.20 -0.72
C ALA A 8 5.35 -7.71 -0.56
N TRP A 9 5.94 -7.08 0.45
CA TRP A 9 5.90 -5.64 0.64
C TRP A 9 6.78 -4.95 -0.40
N TYR A 10 6.21 -3.97 -1.11
CA TYR A 10 6.95 -3.14 -2.06
C TYR A 10 6.65 -1.66 -1.85
N LYS A 11 7.66 -0.83 -2.11
CA LYS A 11 7.56 0.62 -1.96
C LYS A 11 6.83 1.24 -3.16
N SER A 12 5.86 2.11 -2.89
CA SER A 12 5.13 2.83 -3.94
C SER A 12 6.01 3.83 -4.70
N SER A 13 5.73 4.06 -5.99
CA SER A 13 6.40 5.08 -6.83
C SER A 13 6.07 6.50 -6.43
N ARG A 14 4.93 6.69 -5.73
CA ARG A 14 4.51 7.99 -5.21
C ARG A 14 5.26 8.39 -3.93
N SER A 15 6.09 7.51 -3.37
CA SER A 15 6.90 7.81 -2.20
C SER A 15 8.17 8.57 -2.60
N ASP A 16 8.03 9.87 -2.85
CA ASP A 16 9.18 10.76 -3.00
C ASP A 16 9.98 10.80 -1.68
N ALA A 17 11.31 10.97 -1.80
CA ALA A 17 12.30 10.65 -0.77
C ALA A 17 12.14 11.41 0.57
N GLY A 18 11.28 12.43 0.62
CA GLY A 18 11.20 13.34 1.75
C GLY A 18 10.05 13.14 2.74
N LYS A 19 8.87 12.64 2.36
CA LYS A 19 7.67 12.93 3.19
C LYS A 19 6.74 11.75 3.50
N GLN A 20 6.38 10.88 2.56
CA GLN A 20 5.39 9.81 2.81
C GLN A 20 5.79 8.50 2.14
N CYS A 21 6.59 7.69 2.85
CA CYS A 21 7.01 6.37 2.40
C CYS A 21 5.96 5.34 2.85
N VAL A 22 5.22 4.80 1.88
CA VAL A 22 4.25 3.72 2.11
C VAL A 22 4.70 2.47 1.39
N GLU A 23 4.51 1.32 2.05
CA GLU A 23 4.63 0.00 1.44
C GLU A 23 3.25 -0.61 1.26
N VAL A 24 3.09 -1.33 0.16
CA VAL A 24 1.87 -2.06 -0.18
C VAL A 24 2.21 -3.54 -0.34
N CYS A 25 1.30 -4.43 0.06
CA CYS A 25 1.39 -5.86 -0.16
C CYS A 25 0.09 -6.36 -0.80
N HIS A 26 0.19 -7.03 -1.94
CA HIS A 26 -0.94 -7.71 -2.59
C HIS A 26 -0.93 -9.19 -2.18
N ALA A 27 -1.76 -9.54 -1.22
CA ALA A 27 -2.01 -10.92 -0.81
C ALA A 27 -3.17 -11.53 -1.62
N GLU A 28 -3.41 -12.83 -1.46
CA GLU A 28 -4.44 -13.55 -2.23
C GLU A 28 -5.84 -12.92 -2.11
N ASN A 29 -6.25 -12.53 -0.90
CA ASN A 29 -7.59 -12.01 -0.62
C ASN A 29 -7.57 -10.71 0.20
N ALA A 30 -6.45 -9.99 0.19
CA ALA A 30 -6.33 -8.74 0.93
C ALA A 30 -5.23 -7.83 0.36
N VAL A 31 -5.35 -6.54 0.64
CA VAL A 31 -4.30 -5.55 0.37
C VAL A 31 -3.82 -4.96 1.69
N GLY A 32 -2.52 -5.08 1.95
CA GLY A 32 -1.85 -4.51 3.11
C GLY A 32 -1.24 -3.16 2.79
N VAL A 33 -1.35 -2.19 3.70
CA VAL A 33 -0.71 -0.88 3.63
C VAL A 33 -0.04 -0.56 4.95
N ARG A 34 1.22 -0.14 4.91
CA ARG A 34 1.98 0.27 6.10
C ARG A 34 2.96 1.40 5.84
N ASP A 35 3.43 2.02 6.91
CA ASP A 35 4.49 3.02 6.88
C ASP A 35 5.86 2.34 6.69
N SER A 36 6.58 2.67 5.61
CA SER A 36 7.89 2.07 5.33
C SER A 36 8.96 2.43 6.38
N LYS A 37 8.76 3.52 7.14
CA LYS A 37 9.69 3.99 8.17
C LYS A 37 9.51 3.22 9.49
N GLN A 38 8.43 2.44 9.63
CA GLN A 38 8.18 1.60 10.80
C GLN A 38 7.88 0.15 10.39
N PRO A 39 8.87 -0.61 9.86
CA PRO A 39 8.69 -2.03 9.59
C PRO A 39 8.32 -2.78 10.86
N GLY A 40 7.14 -3.44 10.87
CA GLY A 40 6.58 -4.12 12.06
C GLY A 40 5.69 -3.24 12.94
N GLY A 41 5.44 -1.98 12.53
CA GLY A 41 4.40 -1.12 13.11
C GLY A 41 2.98 -1.52 12.65
N PRO A 42 1.97 -0.71 12.96
CA PRO A 42 0.58 -0.99 12.59
C PRO A 42 0.40 -1.14 11.08
N GLU A 43 -0.33 -2.19 10.67
CA GLU A 43 -0.65 -2.48 9.28
C GLU A 43 -2.17 -2.35 9.06
N LEU A 44 -2.56 -1.69 7.97
CA LEU A 44 -3.95 -1.65 7.52
C LEU A 44 -4.16 -2.74 6.49
N TRP A 45 -5.19 -3.55 6.68
CA TRP A 45 -5.57 -4.63 5.77
C TRP A 45 -6.98 -4.39 5.24
N PHE A 46 -7.09 -4.40 3.91
CA PHE A 46 -8.35 -4.18 3.19
C PHE A 46 -8.78 -5.47 2.50
N THR A 47 -10.08 -5.75 2.49
CA THR A 47 -10.64 -6.73 1.54
C THR A 47 -10.54 -6.19 0.11
N PRO A 48 -10.66 -7.04 -0.93
CA PRO A 48 -10.64 -6.57 -2.31
C PRO A 48 -11.71 -5.50 -2.58
N GLU A 49 -12.93 -5.68 -2.07
CA GLU A 49 -14.03 -4.72 -2.25
C GLU A 49 -13.76 -3.37 -1.56
N GLN A 50 -13.14 -3.38 -0.38
CA GLN A 50 -12.72 -2.17 0.32
C GLN A 50 -11.61 -1.45 -0.43
N TRP A 51 -10.66 -2.21 -0.99
CA TRP A 51 -9.57 -1.64 -1.78
C TRP A 51 -10.07 -1.01 -3.07
N GLU A 52 -10.96 -1.68 -3.80
CA GLU A 52 -11.61 -1.10 -4.99
C GLU A 52 -12.43 0.14 -4.64
N SER A 53 -13.20 0.11 -3.54
CA SER A 53 -13.96 1.27 -3.08
C SER A 53 -13.05 2.42 -2.68
N PHE A 54 -11.92 2.10 -2.02
CA PHE A 54 -10.86 3.04 -1.73
C PHE A 54 -10.41 3.66 -3.04
N ILE A 55 -9.86 2.90 -4.00
CA ILE A 55 -9.37 3.34 -5.33
C ILE A 55 -10.46 3.97 -6.23
N GLY A 56 -11.74 3.76 -5.97
CA GLY A 56 -12.84 4.44 -6.66
C GLY A 56 -13.15 5.85 -6.13
N SER A 57 -12.84 6.12 -4.85
CA SER A 57 -13.18 7.37 -4.17
C SER A 57 -12.45 8.63 -4.65
N GLY A 58 -11.34 8.47 -5.37
CA GLY A 58 -10.52 9.58 -5.88
C GLY A 58 -9.71 10.35 -4.82
N ILE A 59 -9.67 9.92 -3.56
CA ILE A 59 -9.05 10.71 -2.48
C ILE A 59 -7.53 10.93 -2.65
N TRP A 60 -6.84 10.12 -3.46
CA TRP A 60 -5.41 10.29 -3.80
C TRP A 60 -5.16 11.19 -5.01
N GLN A 61 -6.19 11.81 -5.61
CA GLN A 61 -6.02 12.76 -6.73
C GLN A 61 -5.60 14.18 -6.28
N GLY A 62 -5.19 14.37 -5.03
CA GLY A 62 -4.63 15.64 -4.54
C GLY A 62 -3.28 15.98 -5.17
#